data_AF-M5UYM8-F1
#
_entry.id   AF-M5UYM8-F1
#
_cell.length_a   1.000
_cell.length_b   1.000
_cell.length_c   1.000
_cell.angle_alpha   90.00
_cell.angle_beta   90.00
_cell.angle_gamma   90.00
#
_symmetry.space_group_name_H-M   'P 1'
#
loop_
_entity.id
_entity.type
_entity.pdbx_description
1 polymer ?
#
loop_
_entity_poly.entity_id
_entity_poly.type
_entity_poly.pdbx_seq_one_letter_code
_entity_poly.pdbx_strand_id
1 'polypeptide(L)' 'MTTKSRTYPTRIELTFQGKKGWIVLDQIRTVDKVRLIKKLGKIDSKISNQLKSIIKEMLVD' A
#
# COMPACT_ATOMS: atom_id res chain seq x y z
N MET A 1 -10.20 -3.21 3.44
CA MET A 1 -10.65 -3.28 2.04
C MET A 1 -11.91 -2.43 1.92
N THR A 2 -11.94 -1.42 1.04
CA THR A 2 -13.15 -0.60 0.82
C THR A 2 -13.50 -0.61 -0.66
N THR A 3 -14.73 -0.98 -0.98
CA THR A 3 -15.27 -1.20 -2.33
C THR A 3 -15.63 0.08 -3.09
N LYS A 4 -15.29 1.27 -2.56
CA LYS A 4 -15.56 2.56 -3.22
C LYS A 4 -14.26 3.12 -3.82
N SER A 5 -14.13 3.00 -5.13
CA SER A 5 -13.06 3.60 -5.93
C SER A 5 -13.29 5.11 -6.05
N ARG A 6 -12.77 5.87 -5.07
CA ARG A 6 -12.43 7.27 -5.31
C ARG A 6 -10.97 7.30 -5.74
N THR A 7 -10.72 7.87 -6.91
CA THR A 7 -9.37 8.11 -7.45
C THR A 7 -8.67 9.08 -6.52
N TYR A 8 -7.83 8.55 -5.63
CA TYR A 8 -6.95 9.34 -4.79
C TYR A 8 -5.53 9.18 -5.31
N PRO A 9 -4.76 10.26 -5.50
CA PRO A 9 -3.39 10.19 -6.03
C PRO A 9 -2.46 9.35 -5.15
N THR A 10 -2.79 9.21 -3.86
CA THR A 10 -2.02 8.41 -2.89
C THR A 10 -2.36 6.92 -2.89
N ARG A 11 -3.32 6.47 -3.72
CA ARG A 11 -3.70 5.04 -3.81
C ARG A 11 -3.01 4.36 -4.97
N ILE A 12 -2.18 3.37 -4.66
CA ILE A 12 -1.47 2.57 -5.68
C ILE A 12 -2.26 1.30 -5.92
N GLU A 13 -2.75 1.09 -7.14
CA GLU A 13 -3.35 -0.19 -7.53
C GLU A 13 -2.25 -1.26 -7.57
N LEU A 14 -2.48 -2.39 -6.90
CA LEU A 14 -1.67 -3.59 -7.07
C LEU A 14 -2.54 -4.82 -7.31
N THR A 15 -2.05 -5.71 -8.15
CA THR A 15 -2.57 -7.07 -8.21
C THR A 15 -1.74 -7.93 -7.27
N PHE A 16 -2.36 -8.41 -6.18
CA PHE A 16 -1.73 -9.27 -5.20
C PHE A 16 -2.46 -10.62 -5.14
N GLN A 17 -1.73 -11.71 -5.34
CA GLN A 17 -2.28 -13.08 -5.35
C GLN A 17 -3.51 -13.23 -6.28
N GLY A 18 -3.44 -12.66 -7.49
CA GLY A 18 -4.52 -12.74 -8.48
C GLY A 18 -5.76 -11.88 -8.18
N LYS A 19 -5.72 -11.09 -7.09
CA LYS A 19 -6.78 -10.13 -6.76
C LYS A 19 -6.27 -8.71 -6.97
N LYS A 20 -7.08 -7.89 -7.64
CA LYS A 20 -6.86 -6.44 -7.70
C LYS A 20 -7.17 -5.84 -6.33
N GLY A 21 -6.24 -5.04 -5.83
CA GLY A 21 -6.34 -4.32 -4.58
C GLY A 21 -5.68 -2.96 -4.67
N TRP A 22 -5.85 -2.15 -3.63
CA TRP A 22 -5.26 -0.83 -3.55
C TRP A 22 -4.43 -0.73 -2.27
N ILE A 23 -3.21 -0.22 -2.41
CA ILE A 23 -2.39 0.21 -1.29
C ILE A 23 -2.87 1.60 -0.89
N VAL A 24 -3.29 1.73 0.36
CA VAL A 24 -3.90 2.95 0.89
C VAL A 24 -2.87 3.57 1.83
N LEU A 25 -2.10 4.54 1.32
CA LEU A 25 -1.00 5.20 2.05
C LEU A 25 -1.49 6.15 3.14
N ASP A 26 -2.71 6.67 3.01
CA ASP A 26 -3.39 7.49 4.01
C ASP A 26 -3.79 6.72 5.28
N GLN A 27 -3.78 5.38 5.24
CA GLN A 27 -4.16 4.51 6.37
C GLN A 27 -2.94 3.92 7.09
N ILE A 28 -1.77 4.56 7.01
CA ILE A 28 -0.58 4.10 7.73
C ILE A 28 -0.86 4.11 9.23
N ARG A 29 -0.70 2.94 9.87
CA ARG A 29 -0.83 2.76 11.31
C ARG A 29 0.30 1.91 11.84
N THR A 30 0.69 2.17 13.09
CA THR A 30 1.59 1.30 13.82
C THR A 30 0.86 0.02 14.22
N VAL A 31 1.52 -1.13 14.05
CA VAL A 31 1.01 -2.45 14.45
C VAL A 31 2.10 -3.17 15.22
N ASP A 32 1.70 -3.86 16.29
CA ASP A 32 2.60 -4.69 17.08
C ASP A 32 2.98 -5.97 16.31
N LYS A 33 4.22 -6.47 16.51
CA LYS A 33 4.72 -7.68 15.84
C LYS A 33 3.87 -8.92 16.16
N VAL A 34 3.27 -9.00 17.34
CA VAL A 34 2.40 -10.12 17.75
C VAL A 34 1.15 -10.22 16.86
N ARG A 35 0.72 -9.11 16.23
CA ARG A 35 -0.42 -9.10 15.29
C ARG A 35 -0.06 -9.62 13.89
N LEU A 36 1.22 -9.81 13.58
CA LEU A 36 1.69 -10.32 12.29
C LEU A 36 1.75 -11.85 12.32
N ILE A 37 0.65 -12.49 11.91
CA ILE A 37 0.50 -13.95 11.98
C ILE A 37 1.25 -14.68 10.86
N LYS A 38 1.25 -14.13 9.63
CA LYS A 38 1.85 -14.78 8.46
C LYS A 38 2.31 -13.77 7.41
N LYS A 39 3.46 -14.06 6.77
CA LYS A 39 3.93 -13.33 5.58
C LYS A 39 3.16 -13.82 4.35
N LEU A 40 2.36 -12.93 3.74
CA LEU A 40 1.53 -13.27 2.58
C LEU A 40 2.31 -13.24 1.25
N GLY A 41 3.45 -12.53 1.18
CA GLY A 41 4.24 -12.43 -0.05
C GLY A 41 5.19 -11.24 -0.04
N LYS A 42 5.64 -10.84 -1.23
CA LYS A 42 6.46 -9.65 -1.47
C LYS A 42 5.80 -8.84 -2.59
N ILE A 43 5.85 -7.52 -2.48
CA ILE A 43 5.45 -6.61 -3.55
C ILE A 43 6.55 -6.50 -4.60
N ASP A 44 6.16 -6.17 -5.84
CA ASP A 44 7.12 -5.91 -6.91
C ASP A 44 7.98 -4.67 -6.60
N SER A 45 9.23 -4.72 -7.04
CA SER A 45 10.22 -3.65 -6.95
C SER A 45 9.73 -2.33 -7.56
N LYS A 46 9.02 -2.39 -8.69
CA LYS A 46 8.42 -1.21 -9.33
C LYS A 46 7.40 -0.52 -8.41
N ILE A 47 6.49 -1.31 -7.85
CA ILE A 47 5.47 -0.82 -6.92
C ILE A 47 6.13 -0.26 -5.66
N SER A 48 7.16 -0.93 -5.15
CA SER A 48 7.92 -0.44 -3.98
C SER A 48 8.56 0.93 -4.22
N ASN A 49 9.16 1.15 -5.40
CA ASN A 49 9.76 2.44 -5.74
C ASN A 49 8.71 3.55 -5.88
N GLN A 50 7.59 3.26 -6.56
CA GLN A 50 6.47 4.20 -6.66
C GLN A 50 5.93 4.58 -5.27
N LEU A 51 5.79 3.59 -4.39
CA LEU A 51 5.31 3.77 -3.02
C LEU A 51 6.23 4.66 -2.20
N LYS A 52 7.55 4.49 -2.32
CA LYS A 52 8.53 5.40 -1.71
C LYS A 52 8.44 6.83 -2.25
N SER A 53 8.25 6.98 -3.57
CA SER A 53 8.12 8.30 -4.20
C SER A 53 6.90 9.05 -3.65
N ILE A 54 5.75 8.38 -3.57
CA ILE A 54 4.51 9.00 -3.06
C ILE A 54 4.63 9.32 -1.57
N ILE A 55 5.27 8.47 -0.76
CA ILE A 55 5.52 8.78 0.65
C ILE A 55 6.40 10.02 0.80
N LYS A 56 7.43 10.15 -0.06
CA LYS A 56 8.31 11.33 -0.06
C LYS A 56 7.50 12.60 -0.40
N GLU A 57 6.71 12.54 -1.45
CA GLU A 57 5.83 13.65 -1.89
C GLU A 57 4.75 14.00 -0.85
N MET A 58 4.31 13.05 -0.02
CA MET A 58 3.29 13.30 1.00
C MET A 58 3.84 13.84 2.32
N LEU A 59 5.08 13.50 2.69
CA LEU A 59 5.63 13.77 4.03
C LEU A 59 6.84 14.71 4.05
N VAL A 60 7.47 14.98 2.90
CA VAL A 60 8.75 15.69 2.82
C VAL A 60 8.69 16.93 1.93
N ASP A 61 8.14 16.80 0.72
CA ASP A 61 7.91 17.92 -0.21
C ASP A 61 6.54 18.59 0.07
#